data_AF-A0A2E7LNF9-F1
#
_entry.id   AF-A0A2E7LNF9-F1
#
_cell.length_a   1.000
_cell.length_b   1.000
_cell.length_c   1.000
_cell.angle_alpha   90.00
_cell.angle_beta   90.00
_cell.angle_gamma   90.00
#
_symmetry.space_group_name_H-M   'P 1'
#
loop_
_entity.id
_entity.type
_entity.pdbx_description
1 polymer ?
#
loop_
_entity_poly.entity_id
_entity_poly.type
_entity_poly.pdbx_seq_one_letter_code
_entity_poly.pdbx_strand_id
1 'polypeptide(L)'
;MATFKTITANDIQTTQSSLNQLVDVIQEDISGSSTRKKYQVFVTGGVGPGVTSSLFQTVYDQDFTLQTANAVFDMTVGLFYTGSTVNGSTTGTDSSGKLLFPSQSLMMREKVDNYKQFAQILLGDSTGSFYAPGINTYDSSLSYTGESTGSKGDRIEDALFINFKRLFARDEIRKETFAVRMYRTGVLDGSPNCQPYEKTLTNGFTGSNVILTSPSGSMIFADVGASSAQLKFFGGDVGYIKNTTNTSEYVGLMWYDQGIAILDMGKVFMGTQHMSGVIPAMNATGYSNASAGEVIMGAPNTTSTNPSGSFIPDFLVSGSIDTIVDHIASTRFSSGSLTAATFQNVTNINSTLLFCRATADEFNYSSNPTFRDANGSLTVVDPGDDTGQRTFTFVTTVGMYNSNNELLAVAKLSRPVEKNDEKDLTVRVRLDF
;
A
#
# COMPACT_ATOMS: atom_id res chain seq x y z
N MET A 1 -47.07 20.87 -25.83
CA MET A 1 -45.74 21.07 -26.44
C MET A 1 -44.75 21.12 -25.30
N ALA A 2 -43.71 20.27 -25.30
CA ALA A 2 -42.70 20.29 -24.24
C ALA A 2 -41.78 21.50 -24.45
N THR A 3 -41.62 22.32 -23.42
CA THR A 3 -40.69 23.46 -23.42
C THR A 3 -39.34 22.99 -22.93
N PHE A 4 -38.29 23.22 -23.71
CA PHE A 4 -36.91 22.88 -23.36
C PHE A 4 -36.13 24.16 -23.07
N LYS A 5 -35.23 24.10 -22.08
CA LYS A 5 -34.28 25.17 -21.80
C LYS A 5 -32.87 24.65 -22.02
N THR A 6 -32.10 25.39 -22.81
CA THR A 6 -30.69 25.10 -23.05
C THR A 6 -29.90 25.48 -21.81
N ILE A 7 -29.14 24.52 -21.28
CA ILE A 7 -28.20 24.74 -20.18
C ILE A 7 -26.93 25.36 -20.79
N THR A 8 -26.47 26.47 -20.24
CA THR A 8 -25.23 27.13 -20.72
C THR A 8 -24.01 26.62 -19.96
N ALA A 9 -22.80 26.85 -20.48
CA ALA A 9 -21.57 26.43 -19.81
C ALA A 9 -21.41 27.04 -18.40
N ASN A 10 -22.03 28.19 -18.12
CA ASN A 10 -22.02 28.82 -16.79
C ASN A 10 -22.86 28.07 -15.75
N ASP A 11 -23.79 27.22 -16.20
CA ASP A 11 -24.68 26.44 -15.35
C ASP A 11 -24.13 25.04 -15.07
N ILE A 12 -22.96 24.71 -15.64
CA ILE A 12 -22.24 23.45 -15.43
C ILE A 12 -21.03 23.76 -14.56
N GLN A 13 -20.98 23.16 -13.38
CA GLN A 13 -19.80 23.17 -12.52
C GLN A 13 -19.31 21.74 -12.35
N THR A 14 -18.09 21.47 -12.77
CA THR A 14 -17.41 20.22 -12.46
C THR A 14 -16.67 20.41 -11.13
N THR A 15 -16.97 19.55 -10.16
CA THR A 15 -16.31 19.56 -8.85
C THR A 15 -15.77 18.18 -8.55
N GLN A 16 -14.50 18.12 -8.13
CA GLN A 16 -13.91 16.91 -7.59
C GLN A 16 -14.06 16.95 -6.07
N SER A 17 -14.59 15.88 -5.48
CA SER A 17 -14.64 15.70 -4.04
C SER A 17 -13.89 14.43 -3.67
N SER A 18 -13.13 14.47 -2.58
CA SER A 18 -12.45 13.30 -2.04
C SER A 18 -13.17 12.77 -0.80
N LEU A 19 -13.32 11.45 -0.72
CA LEU A 19 -13.70 10.75 0.50
C LEU A 19 -12.46 10.10 1.09
N ASN A 20 -12.23 10.33 2.39
CA ASN A 20 -11.11 9.73 3.10
C ASN A 20 -11.63 8.73 4.13
N GLN A 21 -11.04 7.54 4.15
CA GLN A 21 -11.28 6.54 5.19
C GLN A 21 -9.96 6.16 5.86
N LEU A 22 -9.97 6.09 7.19
CA LEU A 22 -8.85 5.57 7.95
C LEU A 22 -8.81 4.04 7.84
N VAL A 23 -7.64 3.52 7.49
CA VAL A 23 -7.32 2.10 7.54
C VAL A 23 -6.32 1.89 8.67
N ASP A 24 -6.59 0.91 9.50
CA ASP A 24 -5.75 0.49 10.61
C ASP A 24 -5.54 -1.02 10.51
N VAL A 25 -4.29 -1.45 10.57
CA VAL A 25 -3.89 -2.85 10.53
C VAL A 25 -3.19 -3.20 11.83
N ILE A 26 -3.70 -4.22 12.52
CA ILE A 26 -3.16 -4.65 13.81
C ILE A 26 -1.98 -5.60 13.64
N GLN A 27 -1.10 -5.64 14.64
CA GLN A 27 0.09 -6.48 14.65
C GLN A 27 -0.25 -7.97 14.54
N GLU A 28 -1.27 -8.43 15.27
CA GLU A 28 -1.67 -9.83 15.26
C GLU A 28 -2.09 -10.33 13.87
N ASP A 29 -2.72 -9.50 13.04
CA ASP A 29 -3.08 -9.90 11.67
C ASP A 29 -1.83 -10.17 10.82
N ILE A 30 -0.74 -9.43 11.06
CA ILE A 30 0.52 -9.57 10.33
C ILE A 30 1.31 -10.76 10.85
N SER A 31 1.46 -10.89 12.17
CA SER A 31 2.25 -11.96 12.80
C SER A 31 1.54 -13.31 12.76
N GLY A 32 0.21 -13.31 12.78
CA GLY A 32 -0.65 -14.48 12.87
C GLY A 32 -0.45 -15.46 11.73
N SER A 33 -0.36 -16.74 12.05
CA SER A 33 -0.21 -17.80 11.06
C SER A 33 -1.52 -18.16 10.35
N SER A 34 -2.68 -17.86 10.94
CA SER A 34 -4.01 -18.08 10.35
C SER A 34 -4.46 -16.92 9.46
N THR A 35 -3.93 -15.72 9.68
CA THR A 35 -4.23 -14.50 8.91
C THR A 35 -3.21 -14.29 7.78
N ARG A 36 -2.05 -14.95 7.83
CA ARG A 36 -1.00 -14.86 6.79
C ARG A 36 -0.97 -16.10 5.91
N LYS A 37 -1.28 -15.92 4.63
CA LYS A 37 -1.27 -16.99 3.62
C LYS A 37 0.06 -17.04 2.88
N LYS A 38 0.64 -18.23 2.81
CA LYS A 38 1.81 -18.55 1.97
C LYS A 38 1.35 -19.30 0.73
N TYR A 39 1.98 -19.01 -0.40
CA TYR A 39 1.69 -19.69 -1.67
C TYR A 39 2.84 -20.64 -2.01
N GLN A 40 2.55 -21.89 -2.36
CA GLN A 40 3.59 -22.79 -2.87
C GLN A 40 3.84 -22.47 -4.35
N VAL A 41 4.89 -21.69 -4.63
CA VAL A 41 5.27 -21.35 -6.02
C VAL A 41 6.68 -21.83 -6.34
N PHE A 42 7.55 -21.90 -5.32
CA PHE A 42 8.91 -22.36 -5.46
C PHE A 42 9.11 -23.67 -4.71
N VAL A 43 9.55 -24.71 -5.42
CA VAL A 43 9.97 -25.99 -4.84
C VAL A 43 11.39 -26.24 -5.32
N THR A 44 12.36 -26.21 -4.41
CA THR A 44 13.71 -26.70 -4.71
C THR A 44 13.89 -28.08 -4.09
N GLY A 45 14.26 -29.05 -4.93
CA GLY A 45 14.37 -30.47 -4.57
C GLY A 45 15.66 -31.08 -5.11
N GLY A 46 16.07 -32.22 -4.54
CA GLY A 46 17.26 -32.97 -4.99
C GLY A 46 18.10 -33.56 -3.85
N VAL A 47 18.05 -32.96 -2.65
CA VAL A 47 18.71 -33.46 -1.43
C VAL A 47 17.78 -33.19 -0.24
N GLY A 48 17.39 -34.25 0.48
CA GLY A 48 16.44 -34.15 1.60
C GLY A 48 14.99 -33.91 1.16
N PRO A 49 14.10 -33.43 2.07
CA PRO A 49 12.68 -33.20 1.77
C PRO A 49 12.40 -32.01 0.83
N GLY A 50 13.44 -31.25 0.45
CA GLY A 50 13.33 -30.04 -0.35
C GLY A 50 12.81 -28.85 0.46
N VAL A 51 12.88 -27.65 -0.14
CA VAL A 51 12.36 -26.42 0.46
C VAL A 51 11.24 -25.88 -0.42
N THR A 52 10.09 -25.61 0.20
CA THR A 52 8.96 -24.92 -0.45
C THR A 52 8.90 -23.48 0.03
N SER A 53 8.68 -22.54 -0.88
CA SER A 53 8.55 -21.12 -0.54
C SER A 53 7.60 -20.40 -1.51
N SER A 54 6.99 -19.33 -1.00
CA SER A 54 6.27 -18.34 -1.78
C SER A 54 7.19 -17.23 -2.29
N LEU A 55 6.74 -16.53 -3.33
CA LEU A 55 7.32 -15.25 -3.75
C LEU A 55 6.71 -14.07 -2.98
N PHE A 56 5.50 -14.24 -2.45
CA PHE A 56 4.74 -13.23 -1.73
C PHE A 56 3.94 -13.91 -0.62
N GLN A 57 3.86 -13.28 0.55
CA GLN A 57 2.92 -13.66 1.59
C GLN A 57 1.80 -12.62 1.65
N THR A 58 0.56 -13.07 1.63
CA THR A 58 -0.60 -12.17 1.73
C THR A 58 -1.12 -12.17 3.15
N VAL A 59 -1.28 -10.98 3.72
CA VAL A 59 -1.92 -10.75 5.02
C VAL A 59 -3.39 -10.46 4.81
N TYR A 60 -4.23 -11.15 5.57
CA TYR A 60 -5.68 -11.00 5.60
C TYR A 60 -6.13 -10.33 6.89
N ASP A 61 -7.30 -9.72 6.87
CA ASP A 61 -7.96 -9.08 8.03
C ASP A 61 -8.53 -10.08 9.05
N GLN A 62 -8.61 -11.36 8.68
CA GLN A 62 -9.03 -12.47 9.51
C GLN A 62 -8.50 -13.78 8.91
N ASP A 63 -8.92 -14.92 9.47
CA ASP A 63 -8.51 -16.23 8.99
C ASP A 63 -8.76 -16.39 7.47
N PHE A 64 -7.68 -16.62 6.71
CA PHE A 64 -7.71 -16.68 5.25
C PHE A 64 -8.53 -17.84 4.68
N THR A 65 -8.94 -18.81 5.52
CA THR A 65 -9.81 -19.92 5.12
C THR A 65 -11.28 -19.51 5.02
N LEU A 66 -11.65 -18.39 5.64
CA LEU A 66 -13.00 -17.86 5.59
C LEU A 66 -13.25 -17.13 4.27
N GLN A 67 -14.43 -17.31 3.69
CA GLN A 67 -14.83 -16.63 2.44
C GLN A 67 -14.97 -15.11 2.60
N THR A 68 -15.13 -14.64 3.83
CA THR A 68 -15.24 -13.21 4.17
C THR A 68 -13.89 -12.54 4.37
N ALA A 69 -12.77 -13.29 4.32
CA ALA A 69 -11.44 -12.75 4.54
C ALA A 69 -11.00 -11.87 3.38
N ASN A 70 -10.61 -10.64 3.68
CA ASN A 70 -10.11 -9.70 2.69
C ASN A 70 -8.59 -9.62 2.77
N ALA A 71 -7.94 -9.70 1.62
CA ALA A 71 -6.50 -9.48 1.51
C ALA A 71 -6.19 -7.98 1.75
N VAL A 72 -5.43 -7.69 2.79
CA VAL A 72 -5.08 -6.32 3.18
C VAL A 72 -3.86 -5.85 2.40
N PHE A 73 -2.77 -6.61 2.45
CA PHE A 73 -1.55 -6.33 1.72
C PHE A 73 -0.72 -7.60 1.47
N ASP A 74 0.20 -7.52 0.52
CA ASP A 74 1.24 -8.54 0.30
C ASP A 74 2.59 -8.05 0.82
N MET A 75 3.39 -8.97 1.36
CA MET A 75 4.79 -8.74 1.71
C MET A 75 5.71 -9.60 0.87
N THR A 76 6.81 -9.02 0.45
CA THR A 76 7.94 -9.75 -0.14
C THR A 76 9.25 -9.01 0.08
N VAL A 77 10.36 -9.70 -0.16
CA VAL A 77 11.70 -9.12 -0.12
C VAL A 77 12.34 -9.20 -1.50
N GLY A 78 13.17 -8.21 -1.81
CA GLY A 78 13.95 -8.19 -3.03
C GLY A 78 15.34 -7.63 -2.80
N LEU A 79 16.30 -8.11 -3.60
CA LEU A 79 17.70 -7.72 -3.51
C LEU A 79 18.14 -7.05 -4.81
N PHE A 80 18.87 -5.95 -4.71
CA PHE A 80 19.37 -5.26 -5.90
C PHE A 80 20.51 -6.05 -6.55
N TYR A 81 20.47 -6.21 -7.88
CA TYR A 81 21.37 -7.10 -8.61
C TYR A 81 22.87 -6.71 -8.53
N THR A 82 23.21 -5.43 -8.32
CA THR A 82 24.59 -4.97 -8.04
C THR A 82 24.82 -4.56 -6.58
N GLY A 83 23.88 -4.92 -5.71
CA GLY A 83 23.97 -4.73 -4.27
C GLY A 83 25.17 -5.46 -3.68
N SER A 84 25.67 -4.97 -2.54
CA SER A 84 26.73 -5.60 -1.77
C SER A 84 26.36 -7.03 -1.33
N THR A 85 25.13 -7.26 -0.88
CA THR A 85 24.61 -8.58 -0.48
C THR A 85 24.66 -9.61 -1.61
N VAL A 86 24.25 -9.21 -2.83
CA VAL A 86 24.23 -10.10 -4.00
C VAL A 86 25.63 -10.33 -4.55
N ASN A 87 26.43 -9.26 -4.69
CA ASN A 87 27.78 -9.36 -5.25
C ASN A 87 28.76 -10.05 -4.29
N GLY A 88 28.56 -9.92 -2.97
CA GLY A 88 29.33 -10.65 -1.97
C GLY A 88 29.05 -12.15 -1.97
N SER A 89 27.92 -12.56 -2.52
CA SER A 89 27.46 -13.96 -2.53
C SER A 89 27.49 -14.61 -3.91
N THR A 90 27.85 -13.89 -4.99
CA THR A 90 27.85 -14.45 -6.34
C THR A 90 29.13 -15.24 -6.62
N THR A 91 29.00 -16.41 -7.24
CA THR A 91 30.12 -17.23 -7.70
C THR A 91 30.52 -16.96 -9.15
N GLY A 92 29.76 -16.10 -9.85
CA GLY A 92 30.01 -15.71 -11.23
C GLY A 92 28.72 -15.55 -12.03
N THR A 93 28.86 -15.36 -13.34
CA THR A 93 27.74 -15.25 -14.29
C THR A 93 27.88 -16.32 -15.36
N ASP A 94 26.81 -17.04 -15.65
CA ASP A 94 26.76 -18.03 -16.74
C ASP A 94 26.80 -17.36 -18.12
N SER A 95 27.09 -18.10 -19.19
CA SER A 95 27.13 -17.62 -20.59
C SER A 95 25.81 -17.00 -21.07
N SER A 96 24.72 -17.27 -20.36
CA SER A 96 23.39 -16.70 -20.60
C SER A 96 23.11 -15.42 -19.79
N GLY A 97 24.10 -14.86 -19.08
CA GLY A 97 23.95 -13.66 -18.26
C GLY A 97 23.27 -13.89 -16.90
N LYS A 98 23.12 -15.16 -16.48
CA LYS A 98 22.44 -15.54 -15.23
C LYS A 98 23.42 -15.60 -14.07
N LEU A 99 23.12 -14.90 -12.97
CA LEU A 99 23.94 -14.91 -11.75
C LEU A 99 23.98 -16.31 -11.13
N LEU A 100 25.17 -16.76 -10.75
CA LEU A 100 25.42 -18.02 -10.05
C LEU A 100 25.66 -17.72 -8.57
N PHE A 101 25.17 -18.62 -7.71
CA PHE A 101 25.24 -18.49 -6.26
C PHE A 101 25.70 -19.83 -5.66
N PRO A 102 26.32 -19.82 -4.47
CA PRO A 102 26.79 -21.03 -3.80
C PRO A 102 25.61 -21.87 -3.31
N SER A 103 25.85 -23.17 -3.07
CA SER A 103 24.85 -24.11 -2.55
C SER A 103 24.31 -23.77 -1.16
N GLN A 104 24.96 -22.85 -0.44
CA GLN A 104 24.54 -22.36 0.88
C GLN A 104 23.53 -21.20 0.81
N SER A 105 23.17 -20.74 -0.40
CA SER A 105 22.20 -19.67 -0.61
C SER A 105 20.86 -20.21 -1.10
N LEU A 106 19.77 -19.50 -0.80
CA LEU A 106 18.42 -19.90 -1.19
C LEU A 106 17.68 -18.74 -1.87
N MET A 107 17.04 -19.06 -3.01
CA MET A 107 16.17 -18.15 -3.78
C MET A 107 16.79 -16.80 -4.19
N MET A 108 18.11 -16.74 -4.36
CA MET A 108 18.80 -15.47 -4.65
C MET A 108 18.41 -14.87 -6.00
N ARG A 109 18.10 -15.71 -7.01
CA ARG A 109 17.67 -15.24 -8.33
C ARG A 109 16.26 -14.67 -8.26
N GLU A 110 15.38 -15.36 -7.58
CA GLU A 110 13.98 -14.99 -7.36
C GLU A 110 13.88 -13.68 -6.57
N LYS A 111 14.73 -13.49 -5.55
CA LYS A 111 14.84 -12.22 -4.81
C LYS A 111 15.30 -11.06 -5.70
N VAL A 112 16.26 -11.31 -6.59
CA VAL A 112 16.71 -10.30 -7.55
C VAL A 112 15.62 -9.99 -8.57
N ASP A 113 14.94 -11.00 -9.08
CA ASP A 113 13.87 -10.83 -10.06
C ASP A 113 12.65 -10.11 -9.48
N ASN A 114 12.31 -10.35 -8.20
CA ASN A 114 11.28 -9.58 -7.48
C ASN A 114 11.64 -8.09 -7.46
N TYR A 115 12.87 -7.74 -7.08
CA TYR A 115 13.31 -6.33 -7.07
C TYR A 115 13.19 -5.71 -8.47
N LYS A 116 13.63 -6.42 -9.52
CA LYS A 116 13.54 -5.95 -10.90
C LYS A 116 12.10 -5.73 -11.37
N GLN A 117 11.16 -6.58 -10.95
CA GLN A 117 9.73 -6.39 -11.27
C GLN A 117 9.17 -5.13 -10.64
N PHE A 118 9.47 -4.87 -9.36
CA PHE A 118 9.08 -3.62 -8.71
C PHE A 118 9.73 -2.41 -9.36
N ALA A 119 11.02 -2.49 -9.72
CA ALA A 119 11.71 -1.42 -10.45
C ALA A 119 11.05 -1.16 -11.81
N GLN A 120 10.68 -2.20 -12.56
CA GLN A 120 10.00 -2.06 -13.86
C GLN A 120 8.62 -1.40 -13.73
N ILE A 121 7.84 -1.74 -12.71
CA ILE A 121 6.50 -1.17 -12.50
C ILE A 121 6.58 0.29 -12.03
N LEU A 122 7.49 0.58 -11.09
CA LEU A 122 7.53 1.87 -10.40
C LEU A 122 8.43 2.90 -11.09
N LEU A 123 9.63 2.47 -11.51
CA LEU A 123 10.62 3.33 -12.17
C LEU A 123 10.51 3.29 -13.70
N GLY A 124 9.87 2.25 -14.27
CA GLY A 124 9.82 2.01 -15.72
C GLY A 124 11.08 1.32 -16.27
N ASP A 125 12.07 1.02 -15.42
CA ASP A 125 13.33 0.35 -15.76
C ASP A 125 13.61 -0.79 -14.78
N SER A 126 13.67 -2.01 -15.31
CA SER A 126 14.00 -3.23 -14.55
C SER A 126 15.38 -3.21 -13.87
N THR A 127 16.32 -2.39 -14.35
CA THR A 127 17.66 -2.25 -13.78
C THR A 127 17.82 -1.04 -12.86
N GLY A 128 16.78 -0.22 -12.75
CA GLY A 128 16.74 0.92 -11.84
C GLY A 128 16.84 0.49 -10.38
N SER A 129 17.46 1.34 -9.55
CA SER A 129 17.50 1.16 -8.10
C SER A 129 16.71 2.24 -7.39
N PHE A 130 16.11 1.88 -6.26
CA PHE A 130 15.48 2.83 -5.36
C PHE A 130 16.54 3.51 -4.47
N TYR A 131 16.31 4.77 -4.12
CA TYR A 131 17.21 5.57 -3.29
C TYR A 131 16.44 6.32 -2.20
N ALA A 132 17.01 6.35 -1.00
CA ALA A 132 16.49 7.10 0.14
C ALA A 132 17.66 7.61 1.02
N PRO A 133 17.97 8.92 1.02
CA PRO A 133 17.36 10.04 0.26
C PRO A 133 17.79 10.11 -1.23
N GLY A 134 17.04 10.86 -2.05
CA GLY A 134 17.41 11.20 -3.44
C GLY A 134 17.06 10.15 -4.51
N ILE A 135 15.80 10.11 -4.98
CA ILE A 135 15.28 9.04 -5.86
C ILE A 135 16.00 8.94 -7.23
N ASN A 136 16.62 10.02 -7.73
CA ASN A 136 17.20 10.05 -9.09
C ASN A 136 18.71 10.21 -9.17
N THR A 137 19.37 10.54 -8.07
CA THR A 137 20.80 10.80 -8.06
C THR A 137 21.31 10.64 -6.66
N TYR A 138 22.40 9.88 -6.54
CA TYR A 138 23.24 9.81 -5.36
C TYR A 138 23.56 11.22 -4.86
N ASP A 139 23.04 11.58 -3.68
CA ASP A 139 23.41 12.81 -2.99
C ASP A 139 24.45 12.47 -1.92
N SER A 140 25.72 12.54 -2.32
CA SER A 140 26.88 12.31 -1.46
C SER A 140 27.00 13.23 -0.24
N SER A 141 26.13 14.23 -0.10
CA SER A 141 26.21 15.22 0.99
C SER A 141 25.44 14.83 2.26
N LEU A 142 24.58 13.79 2.19
CA LEU A 142 23.74 13.36 3.31
C LEU A 142 24.29 12.10 3.99
N SER A 143 25.43 12.24 4.69
CA SER A 143 25.99 11.14 5.50
C SER A 143 25.23 11.00 6.82
N TYR A 144 24.50 9.89 6.99
CA TYR A 144 23.94 9.52 8.28
C TYR A 144 24.34 8.08 8.62
N THR A 145 24.90 7.93 9.82
CA THR A 145 25.40 6.72 10.50
C THR A 145 26.81 6.27 10.07
N GLY A 146 27.73 6.32 11.04
CA GLY A 146 29.13 5.88 10.92
C GLY A 146 29.30 4.36 10.77
N GLU A 147 28.48 3.73 9.93
CA GLU A 147 28.73 2.43 9.31
C GLU A 147 28.65 2.68 7.79
N SER A 148 29.82 2.74 7.14
CA SER A 148 30.05 2.92 5.69
C SER A 148 28.87 3.45 4.86
N THR A 149 28.50 4.71 5.09
CA THR A 149 27.73 5.52 4.14
C THR A 149 28.70 6.14 3.13
N GLY A 150 28.48 5.91 1.83
CA GLY A 150 29.18 6.67 0.78
C GLY A 150 30.18 5.94 -0.12
N SER A 151 29.90 4.69 -0.49
CA SER A 151 29.96 4.23 -1.87
C SER A 151 28.93 3.13 -1.96
N LYS A 152 27.69 3.43 -2.39
CA LYS A 152 26.45 2.59 -2.28
C LYS A 152 25.47 2.90 -1.10
N GLY A 153 25.71 3.89 -0.24
CA GLY A 153 24.97 4.05 1.03
C GLY A 153 23.51 4.54 1.00
N ASP A 154 23.07 5.24 -0.05
CA ASP A 154 21.68 5.75 -0.15
C ASP A 154 20.79 4.87 -1.02
N ARG A 155 21.36 3.86 -1.64
CA ARG A 155 20.67 2.91 -2.51
C ARG A 155 20.02 1.85 -1.64
N ILE A 156 18.72 1.61 -1.84
CA ILE A 156 18.01 0.52 -1.19
C ILE A 156 18.43 -0.77 -1.88
N GLU A 157 19.43 -1.45 -1.30
CA GLU A 157 19.94 -2.72 -1.81
C GLU A 157 19.10 -3.90 -1.35
N ASP A 158 18.72 -3.91 -0.07
CA ASP A 158 17.89 -4.94 0.56
C ASP A 158 16.51 -4.34 0.86
N ALA A 159 15.56 -4.58 -0.04
CA ALA A 159 14.24 -3.96 0.02
C ALA A 159 13.18 -4.90 0.59
N LEU A 160 12.42 -4.39 1.56
CA LEU A 160 11.14 -4.96 1.98
C LEU A 160 10.02 -4.22 1.24
N PHE A 161 9.22 -4.97 0.49
CA PHE A 161 8.06 -4.45 -0.24
C PHE A 161 6.78 -4.81 0.50
N ILE A 162 5.94 -3.80 0.76
CA ILE A 162 4.60 -3.95 1.31
C ILE A 162 3.63 -3.36 0.29
N ASN A 163 2.79 -4.21 -0.31
CA ASN A 163 1.85 -3.83 -1.35
C ASN A 163 0.41 -3.87 -0.83
N PHE A 164 -0.16 -2.70 -0.57
CA PHE A 164 -1.54 -2.56 -0.11
C PHE A 164 -2.53 -2.84 -1.22
N LYS A 165 -3.49 -3.73 -0.97
CA LYS A 165 -4.51 -4.06 -1.97
C LYS A 165 -5.40 -2.85 -2.23
N ARG A 166 -5.80 -2.69 -3.50
CA ARG A 166 -6.69 -1.61 -3.96
C ARG A 166 -8.01 -1.53 -3.17
N LEU A 167 -8.48 -2.64 -2.60
CA LEU A 167 -9.66 -2.62 -1.73
C LEU A 167 -9.49 -1.66 -0.53
N PHE A 168 -8.27 -1.58 0.01
CA PHE A 168 -7.91 -0.73 1.15
C PHE A 168 -7.28 0.60 0.71
N ALA A 169 -6.39 0.58 -0.30
CA ALA A 169 -5.75 1.79 -0.82
C ALA A 169 -6.67 2.68 -1.68
N ARG A 170 -7.76 2.12 -2.24
CA ARG A 170 -8.71 2.79 -3.15
C ARG A 170 -8.04 3.36 -4.40
N ASP A 171 -8.08 4.67 -4.62
CA ASP A 171 -7.47 5.31 -5.78
C ASP A 171 -6.05 5.79 -5.47
N GLU A 172 -5.83 6.27 -4.25
CA GLU A 172 -4.49 6.65 -3.75
C GLU A 172 -4.48 6.65 -2.21
N ILE A 173 -3.29 6.49 -1.64
CA ILE A 173 -3.08 6.72 -0.21
C ILE A 173 -2.82 8.21 0.01
N ARG A 174 -3.51 8.80 0.99
CA ARG A 174 -3.34 10.22 1.34
C ARG A 174 -1.94 10.46 1.87
N LYS A 175 -1.26 11.44 1.29
CA LYS A 175 0.07 11.91 1.73
C LYS A 175 0.04 12.39 3.18
N GLU A 176 1.14 12.17 3.89
CA GLU A 176 1.35 12.49 5.30
C GLU A 176 0.43 11.73 6.27
N THR A 177 -0.19 10.64 5.83
CA THR A 177 -1.02 9.80 6.69
C THR A 177 -0.46 8.40 6.90
N PHE A 178 0.57 8.01 6.15
CA PHE A 178 1.14 6.67 6.25
C PHE A 178 2.09 6.59 7.44
N ALA A 179 1.81 5.66 8.34
CA ALA A 179 2.71 5.32 9.43
C ALA A 179 2.75 3.80 9.64
N VAL A 180 3.96 3.27 9.82
CA VAL A 180 4.21 1.88 10.13
C VAL A 180 5.07 1.78 11.38
N ARG A 181 4.68 0.90 12.29
CA ARG A 181 5.37 0.61 13.54
C ARG A 181 6.06 -0.74 13.40
N MET A 182 7.37 -0.75 13.61
CA MET A 182 8.20 -1.95 13.55
C MET A 182 9.22 -1.94 14.68
N TYR A 183 9.75 -3.11 15.01
CA TYR A 183 10.83 -3.27 15.97
C TYR A 183 12.17 -3.35 15.24
N ARG A 184 13.08 -2.41 15.49
CA ARG A 184 14.40 -2.33 14.85
C ARG A 184 15.28 -3.54 15.20
N THR A 185 15.10 -4.10 16.39
CA THR A 185 15.78 -5.29 16.91
C THR A 185 14.82 -6.47 17.03
N GLY A 186 15.33 -7.68 16.89
CA GLY A 186 14.67 -8.91 17.34
C GLY A 186 15.10 -9.24 18.77
N VAL A 187 14.95 -10.51 19.16
CA VAL A 187 15.54 -11.00 20.41
C VAL A 187 17.06 -11.06 20.28
N LEU A 188 17.76 -10.33 21.14
CA LEU A 188 19.22 -10.31 21.20
C LEU A 188 19.72 -11.47 22.07
N ASP A 189 20.67 -12.24 21.55
CA ASP A 189 21.10 -13.50 22.16
C ASP A 189 22.32 -13.35 23.09
N GLY A 190 23.05 -12.24 23.00
CA GLY A 190 24.22 -11.96 23.83
C GLY A 190 25.39 -12.93 23.60
N SER A 191 25.42 -13.60 22.44
CA SER A 191 26.43 -14.60 22.10
C SER A 191 27.86 -14.04 22.13
N PRO A 192 28.90 -14.79 22.53
CA PRO A 192 30.29 -14.32 22.42
C PRO A 192 30.73 -13.96 20.98
N ASN A 193 29.97 -14.40 19.98
CA ASN A 193 30.21 -14.17 18.54
C ASN A 193 29.38 -13.02 17.95
N CYS A 194 28.53 -12.36 18.73
CA CYS A 194 27.74 -11.23 18.25
C CYS A 194 28.53 -9.91 18.23
N GLN A 195 27.90 -8.80 17.86
CA GLN A 195 28.56 -7.49 17.85
C GLN A 195 28.92 -7.01 19.27
N PRO A 196 29.94 -6.14 19.44
CA PRO A 196 30.39 -5.68 20.76
C PRO A 196 29.26 -5.14 21.66
N TYR A 197 28.26 -4.47 21.06
CA TYR A 197 27.07 -3.99 21.77
C TYR A 197 26.27 -5.16 22.38
N GLU A 198 25.95 -6.19 21.59
CA GLU A 198 25.16 -7.32 22.05
C GLU A 198 25.93 -8.17 23.08
N LYS A 199 27.27 -8.25 23.00
CA LYS A 199 28.10 -8.98 23.98
C LYS A 199 28.00 -8.42 25.39
N THR A 200 27.64 -7.14 25.54
CA THR A 200 27.51 -6.51 26.86
C THR A 200 26.20 -6.87 27.58
N LEU A 201 25.26 -7.53 26.89
CA LEU A 201 23.99 -7.95 27.47
C LEU A 201 24.22 -9.10 28.47
N THR A 202 24.16 -8.78 29.75
CA THR A 202 24.25 -9.76 30.84
C THR A 202 22.90 -10.48 30.92
N ASN A 203 22.86 -11.78 30.56
CA ASN A 203 21.65 -12.62 30.37
C ASN A 203 20.90 -12.45 29.02
N GLY A 204 21.64 -12.39 27.90
CA GLY A 204 21.05 -12.55 26.56
C GLY A 204 20.30 -13.89 26.39
N PHE A 205 19.37 -13.94 25.44
CA PHE A 205 18.58 -15.14 25.19
C PHE A 205 19.44 -16.26 24.58
N THR A 206 19.62 -17.38 25.28
CA THR A 206 20.50 -18.48 24.83
C THR A 206 19.80 -19.51 23.92
N GLY A 207 19.01 -19.07 22.94
CA GLY A 207 18.26 -19.95 22.03
C GLY A 207 18.02 -19.37 20.63
N SER A 208 17.14 -19.98 19.85
CA SER A 208 16.79 -19.51 18.49
C SER A 208 16.06 -18.18 18.49
N ASN A 209 16.62 -17.15 17.86
CA ASN A 209 16.04 -15.81 17.75
C ASN A 209 15.32 -15.52 16.42
N VAL A 210 15.22 -16.52 15.54
CA VAL A 210 14.61 -16.37 14.20
C VAL A 210 13.07 -16.20 14.25
N ILE A 211 12.39 -16.71 15.28
CA ILE A 211 10.90 -16.76 15.33
C ILE A 211 10.36 -16.10 16.62
N LEU A 212 11.22 -15.47 17.42
CA LEU A 212 10.81 -14.89 18.70
C LEU A 212 10.42 -13.43 18.55
N THR A 213 9.28 -13.08 19.13
CA THR A 213 8.76 -11.70 19.16
C THR A 213 9.74 -10.77 19.86
N SER A 214 9.98 -9.60 19.26
CA SER A 214 10.92 -8.64 19.83
C SER A 214 10.37 -8.01 21.13
N PRO A 215 11.17 -7.98 22.22
CA PRO A 215 10.74 -7.37 23.49
C PRO A 215 10.96 -5.86 23.55
N SER A 216 11.75 -5.27 22.63
CA SER A 216 12.13 -3.85 22.68
C SER A 216 12.62 -3.32 21.33
N GLY A 217 12.82 -2.00 21.22
CA GLY A 217 13.29 -1.38 19.97
C GLY A 217 12.18 -0.97 19.00
N SER A 218 10.95 -0.76 19.50
CA SER A 218 9.84 -0.23 18.72
C SER A 218 10.15 1.15 18.17
N MET A 219 9.97 1.34 16.87
CA MET A 219 10.10 2.60 16.17
C MET A 219 8.91 2.81 15.24
N ILE A 220 8.59 4.07 14.96
CA ILE A 220 7.54 4.45 14.03
C ILE A 220 8.20 5.13 12.84
N PHE A 221 7.84 4.66 11.65
CA PHE A 221 8.29 5.19 10.37
C PHE A 221 7.08 5.79 9.66
N ALA A 222 7.14 7.07 9.32
CA ALA A 222 6.02 7.78 8.74
C ALA A 222 6.47 8.71 7.62
N ASP A 223 5.55 9.08 6.74
CA ASP A 223 5.81 9.94 5.58
C ASP A 223 5.81 11.45 5.91
N VAL A 224 6.62 11.81 6.92
CA VAL A 224 6.68 13.18 7.47
C VAL A 224 7.23 14.18 6.44
N GLY A 225 6.39 15.16 6.09
CA GLY A 225 6.73 16.25 5.16
C GLY A 225 6.54 15.89 3.68
N ALA A 226 5.88 14.77 3.37
CA ALA A 226 5.66 14.33 2.00
C ALA A 226 4.70 15.24 1.19
N SER A 227 3.91 16.11 1.84
CA SER A 227 3.08 17.09 1.14
C SER A 227 3.91 18.16 0.43
N SER A 228 5.08 18.48 0.98
CA SER A 228 5.98 19.54 0.51
C SER A 228 6.96 19.09 -0.57
N ALA A 229 7.32 17.82 -0.60
CA ALA A 229 8.24 17.22 -1.58
C ALA A 229 7.47 16.34 -2.56
N GLN A 230 6.88 16.96 -3.58
CA GLN A 230 6.16 16.23 -4.63
C GLN A 230 7.17 15.69 -5.66
N LEU A 231 7.36 14.38 -5.65
CA LEU A 231 8.18 13.68 -6.64
C LEU A 231 7.27 12.80 -7.50
N LYS A 232 7.27 13.05 -8.81
CA LYS A 232 6.44 12.32 -9.78
C LYS A 232 7.31 11.45 -10.65
N PHE A 233 6.96 10.18 -10.73
CA PHE A 233 7.65 9.15 -11.50
C PHE A 233 6.68 8.39 -12.40
N PHE A 234 7.19 7.43 -13.17
CA PHE A 234 6.38 6.58 -14.02
C PHE A 234 5.25 5.89 -13.24
N GLY A 235 5.57 5.35 -12.05
CA GLY A 235 4.61 4.70 -11.16
C GLY A 235 3.71 5.64 -10.35
N GLY A 236 3.79 6.97 -10.56
CA GLY A 236 2.94 7.95 -9.86
C GLY A 236 3.68 8.82 -8.83
N ASP A 237 2.91 9.34 -7.88
CA ASP A 237 3.41 10.23 -6.82
C ASP A 237 4.14 9.43 -5.71
N VAL A 238 5.33 9.92 -5.31
CA VAL A 238 6.20 9.29 -4.32
C VAL A 238 6.52 10.21 -3.15
N GLY A 239 6.49 9.64 -1.94
CA GLY A 239 6.91 10.28 -0.69
C GLY A 239 8.05 9.53 0.00
N TYR A 240 8.78 10.24 0.85
CA TYR A 240 9.83 9.63 1.68
C TYR A 240 9.24 9.11 2.99
N ILE A 241 9.61 7.90 3.38
CA ILE A 241 9.34 7.36 4.71
C ILE A 241 10.55 7.70 5.59
N LYS A 242 10.28 8.32 6.74
CA LYS A 242 11.28 8.78 7.71
C LYS A 242 10.99 8.21 9.09
N ASN A 243 12.04 8.10 9.90
CA ASN A 243 11.87 7.82 11.32
C ASN A 243 11.22 9.03 12.03
N THR A 244 10.15 8.81 12.80
CA THR A 244 9.46 9.89 13.52
C THR A 244 10.29 10.48 14.65
N THR A 245 11.26 9.73 15.17
CA THR A 245 12.16 10.18 16.25
C THR A 245 13.31 11.01 15.70
N ASN A 246 13.74 10.74 14.46
CA ASN A 246 14.77 11.49 13.76
C ASN A 246 14.40 11.65 12.28
N THR A 247 13.83 12.80 11.92
CA THR A 247 13.33 13.08 10.57
C THR A 247 14.42 13.27 9.52
N SER A 248 15.69 13.29 9.94
CA SER A 248 16.84 13.24 9.03
C SER A 248 17.15 11.83 8.53
N GLU A 249 16.61 10.79 9.17
CA GLU A 249 16.79 9.39 8.78
C GLU A 249 15.70 8.98 7.79
N TYR A 250 16.08 8.87 6.51
CA TYR A 250 15.24 8.36 5.44
C TYR A 250 15.36 6.84 5.38
N VAL A 251 14.24 6.15 5.55
CA VAL A 251 14.22 4.69 5.69
C VAL A 251 13.54 3.98 4.52
N GLY A 252 12.91 4.73 3.62
CA GLY A 252 12.19 4.14 2.51
C GLY A 252 11.40 5.14 1.66
N LEU A 253 10.60 4.59 0.75
CA LEU A 253 9.77 5.29 -0.21
C LEU A 253 8.33 4.77 -0.15
N MET A 254 7.35 5.67 -0.29
CA MET A 254 5.94 5.33 -0.39
C MET A 254 5.39 5.78 -1.74
N TRP A 255 4.87 4.85 -2.52
CA TRP A 255 4.20 5.11 -3.79
C TRP A 255 2.69 5.20 -3.55
N TYR A 256 2.14 6.41 -3.57
CA TYR A 256 0.77 6.68 -3.13
C TYR A 256 -0.28 6.12 -4.08
N ASP A 257 -0.06 6.26 -5.38
CA ASP A 257 -1.01 5.84 -6.42
C ASP A 257 -1.07 4.31 -6.55
N GLN A 258 0.09 3.65 -6.38
CA GLN A 258 0.18 2.17 -6.47
C GLN A 258 -0.08 1.48 -5.13
N GLY A 259 -0.04 2.22 -4.01
CA GLY A 259 -0.16 1.65 -2.67
C GLY A 259 1.02 0.75 -2.29
N ILE A 260 2.25 1.07 -2.74
CA ILE A 260 3.44 0.26 -2.47
C ILE A 260 4.41 1.02 -1.57
N ALA A 261 4.69 0.46 -0.39
CA ALA A 261 5.76 0.91 0.48
C ALA A 261 7.03 0.08 0.24
N ILE A 262 8.16 0.78 0.08
CA ILE A 262 9.49 0.20 -0.07
C ILE A 262 10.31 0.64 1.13
N LEU A 263 10.77 -0.32 1.92
CA LEU A 263 11.56 -0.07 3.11
C LEU A 263 12.96 -0.64 2.93
N ASP A 264 13.97 0.15 3.30
CA ASP A 264 15.35 -0.30 3.35
C ASP A 264 15.58 -1.11 4.62
N MET A 265 15.80 -2.41 4.46
CA MET A 265 15.99 -3.31 5.58
C MET A 265 17.26 -3.01 6.38
N GLY A 266 18.30 -2.45 5.75
CA GLY A 266 19.53 -2.06 6.43
C GLY A 266 19.36 -0.84 7.33
N LYS A 267 18.37 0.02 7.05
CA LYS A 267 18.06 1.22 7.84
C LYS A 267 16.93 0.98 8.85
N VAL A 268 15.90 0.22 8.45
CA VAL A 268 14.74 -0.11 9.29
C VAL A 268 15.09 -1.13 10.38
N PHE A 269 15.96 -2.08 10.08
CA PHE A 269 16.39 -3.11 11.03
C PHE A 269 17.88 -2.95 11.37
N MET A 270 18.31 -3.56 12.48
CA MET A 270 19.75 -3.72 12.74
C MET A 270 20.31 -4.82 11.82
N GLY A 271 20.90 -4.42 10.69
CA GLY A 271 21.53 -5.36 9.75
C GLY A 271 22.63 -6.22 10.36
N THR A 272 23.36 -5.67 11.33
CA THR A 272 24.46 -6.36 12.04
C THR A 272 23.98 -7.23 13.20
N GLN A 273 22.66 -7.31 13.46
CA GLN A 273 22.10 -8.15 14.52
C GLN A 273 22.49 -9.61 14.31
N HIS A 274 22.95 -10.27 15.38
CA HIS A 274 23.24 -11.68 15.32
C HIS A 274 21.96 -12.51 15.16
N MET A 275 21.99 -13.44 14.21
CA MET A 275 20.88 -14.32 13.88
C MET A 275 21.28 -15.76 14.19
N SER A 276 20.58 -16.37 15.13
CA SER A 276 20.81 -17.75 15.57
C SER A 276 19.52 -18.55 15.58
N GLY A 277 19.56 -19.76 15.04
CA GLY A 277 18.36 -20.59 14.96
C GLY A 277 18.43 -21.66 13.88
N VAL A 278 17.28 -22.29 13.63
CA VAL A 278 17.12 -23.32 12.59
C VAL A 278 16.37 -22.70 11.42
N ILE A 279 16.90 -22.88 10.21
CA ILE A 279 16.28 -22.43 8.96
C ILE A 279 16.10 -23.60 7.98
N PRO A 280 15.07 -23.58 7.11
CA PRO A 280 14.92 -24.58 6.06
C PRO A 280 16.09 -24.56 5.08
N ALA A 281 16.61 -25.74 4.73
CA ALA A 281 17.72 -25.89 3.80
C ALA A 281 17.67 -27.24 3.06
N MET A 282 18.39 -27.34 1.94
CA MET A 282 18.51 -28.60 1.20
C MET A 282 19.55 -29.52 1.86
N ASN A 283 19.14 -30.21 2.93
CA ASN A 283 19.99 -31.12 3.68
C ASN A 283 19.33 -32.49 3.85
N ALA A 284 20.06 -33.56 3.54
CA ALA A 284 19.56 -34.93 3.66
C ALA A 284 19.62 -35.48 5.10
N THR A 285 20.45 -34.89 5.96
CA THR A 285 20.70 -35.38 7.32
C THR A 285 20.42 -34.30 8.35
N GLY A 286 19.70 -34.64 9.41
CA GLY A 286 19.57 -33.75 10.57
C GLY A 286 20.90 -33.63 11.34
N TYR A 287 21.10 -32.51 12.02
CA TYR A 287 22.24 -32.26 12.89
C TYR A 287 21.77 -31.50 14.14
N SER A 288 22.04 -32.05 15.33
CA SER A 288 21.61 -31.46 16.61
C SER A 288 20.10 -31.15 16.63
N ASN A 289 19.71 -29.89 16.82
CA ASN A 289 18.32 -29.43 16.84
C ASN A 289 17.70 -29.24 15.45
N ALA A 290 18.47 -29.40 14.36
CA ALA A 290 17.97 -29.32 12.99
C ALA A 290 17.61 -30.71 12.46
N SER A 291 16.41 -30.83 11.90
CA SER A 291 15.94 -32.05 11.23
C SER A 291 16.50 -32.16 9.80
N ALA A 292 16.24 -33.28 9.12
CA ALA A 292 16.48 -33.36 7.69
C ALA A 292 15.64 -32.28 6.98
N GLY A 293 16.26 -31.53 6.06
CA GLY A 293 15.65 -30.35 5.45
C GLY A 293 15.91 -29.04 6.18
N GLU A 294 16.76 -29.04 7.20
CA GLU A 294 17.07 -27.85 8.00
C GLU A 294 18.59 -27.69 8.22
N VAL A 295 19.00 -26.47 8.53
CA VAL A 295 20.38 -26.14 8.94
C VAL A 295 20.35 -25.14 10.10
N ILE A 296 21.36 -25.23 10.96
CA ILE A 296 21.55 -24.30 12.07
C ILE A 296 22.34 -23.09 11.56
N MET A 297 21.92 -21.89 11.95
CA MET A 297 22.62 -20.63 11.73
C MET A 297 23.04 -20.03 13.08
N GLY A 298 24.19 -19.33 13.11
CA GLY A 298 24.60 -18.51 14.26
C GLY A 298 24.97 -19.31 15.53
N ALA A 299 25.13 -20.63 15.44
CA ALA A 299 25.45 -21.44 16.61
C ALA A 299 26.97 -21.50 16.88
N PRO A 300 27.41 -21.35 18.15
CA PRO A 300 28.79 -21.60 18.51
C PRO A 300 29.15 -23.08 18.40
N ASN A 301 30.38 -23.39 17.98
CA ASN A 301 31.00 -24.73 17.97
C ASN A 301 30.46 -25.76 16.96
N THR A 302 29.84 -25.32 15.87
CA THR A 302 29.57 -26.20 14.71
C THR A 302 30.60 -25.96 13.61
N THR A 303 31.22 -27.01 13.07
CA THR A 303 32.29 -26.93 12.06
C THR A 303 31.83 -26.49 10.66
N SER A 304 30.52 -26.32 10.45
CA SER A 304 29.91 -26.06 9.14
C SER A 304 29.02 -24.82 9.06
N THR A 305 28.92 -24.01 10.11
CA THR A 305 28.04 -22.82 10.14
C THR A 305 28.84 -21.60 10.59
N ASN A 306 28.47 -20.41 10.09
CA ASN A 306 29.05 -19.14 10.54
C ASN A 306 28.52 -18.82 11.96
N PRO A 307 29.37 -18.88 13.02
CA PRO A 307 28.92 -18.61 14.38
C PRO A 307 28.58 -17.14 14.63
N SER A 308 29.01 -16.24 13.73
CA SER A 308 28.76 -14.79 13.78
C SER A 308 27.73 -14.36 12.72
N GLY A 309 26.79 -15.25 12.37
CA GLY A 309 25.78 -14.98 11.35
C GLY A 309 24.97 -13.73 11.67
N SER A 310 24.87 -12.83 10.69
CA SER A 310 24.19 -11.54 10.80
C SER A 310 22.86 -11.51 10.02
N PHE A 311 21.98 -10.57 10.35
CA PHE A 311 20.73 -10.37 9.60
C PHE A 311 21.01 -10.02 8.13
N ILE A 312 21.96 -9.12 7.89
CA ILE A 312 22.49 -8.79 6.56
C ILE A 312 24.01 -8.98 6.61
N PRO A 313 24.63 -9.81 5.74
CA PRO A 313 24.02 -10.50 4.60
C PRO A 313 23.55 -11.95 4.88
N ASP A 314 23.99 -12.58 5.96
CA ASP A 314 23.95 -14.05 6.09
C ASP A 314 22.51 -14.61 6.08
N PHE A 315 21.58 -14.02 6.85
CA PHE A 315 20.20 -14.49 6.92
C PHE A 315 19.44 -14.22 5.62
N LEU A 316 19.64 -13.04 5.01
CA LEU A 316 19.01 -12.70 3.73
C LEU A 316 19.49 -13.58 2.57
N VAL A 317 20.72 -14.09 2.62
CA VAL A 317 21.27 -14.95 1.55
C VAL A 317 20.88 -16.41 1.76
N SER A 318 20.88 -16.89 3.00
CA SER A 318 20.64 -18.30 3.34
C SER A 318 19.17 -18.67 3.52
N GLY A 319 18.32 -17.72 3.95
CA GLY A 319 16.89 -17.97 4.17
C GLY A 319 16.06 -17.97 2.88
N SER A 320 14.95 -18.73 2.85
CA SER A 320 13.95 -18.55 1.80
C SER A 320 13.21 -17.22 1.97
N ILE A 321 12.49 -16.76 0.93
CA ILE A 321 11.64 -15.55 1.03
C ILE A 321 10.63 -15.72 2.16
N ASP A 322 10.02 -16.91 2.28
CA ASP A 322 9.06 -17.17 3.35
C ASP A 322 9.68 -17.08 4.73
N THR A 323 10.87 -17.67 4.95
CA THR A 323 11.54 -17.61 6.25
C THR A 323 11.91 -16.17 6.63
N ILE A 324 12.32 -15.35 5.66
CA ILE A 324 12.64 -13.95 5.90
C ILE A 324 11.38 -13.15 6.24
N VAL A 325 10.31 -13.30 5.45
CA VAL A 325 9.04 -12.59 5.70
C VAL A 325 8.40 -13.08 7.01
N ASP A 326 8.51 -14.36 7.34
CA ASP A 326 8.05 -14.91 8.63
C ASP A 326 8.82 -14.31 9.80
N HIS A 327 10.13 -14.16 9.69
CA HIS A 327 10.93 -13.48 10.71
C HIS A 327 10.47 -12.03 10.86
N ILE A 328 10.32 -11.29 9.77
CA ILE A 328 9.87 -9.89 9.82
C ILE A 328 8.47 -9.80 10.44
N ALA A 329 7.53 -10.62 10.00
CA ALA A 329 6.15 -10.62 10.46
C ALA A 329 6.02 -11.00 11.94
N SER A 330 6.65 -12.10 12.38
CA SER A 330 6.55 -12.55 13.77
C SER A 330 7.43 -11.75 14.73
N THR A 331 8.66 -11.42 14.33
CA THR A 331 9.66 -10.82 15.22
C THR A 331 9.58 -9.30 15.19
N ARG A 332 9.44 -8.69 14.00
CA ARG A 332 9.58 -7.24 13.77
C ARG A 332 8.27 -6.47 13.76
N PHE A 333 7.14 -7.13 13.51
CA PHE A 333 5.82 -6.54 13.74
C PHE A 333 5.26 -6.88 15.13
N SER A 334 5.83 -7.87 15.82
CA SER A 334 5.31 -8.40 17.10
C SER A 334 3.91 -9.01 16.96
N SER A 335 3.42 -9.68 18.01
CA SER A 335 2.13 -10.38 18.03
C SER A 335 1.15 -9.75 19.02
N GLY A 336 1.14 -8.42 19.06
CA GLY A 336 0.29 -7.65 19.96
C GLY A 336 -1.06 -7.26 19.34
N SER A 337 -1.92 -6.66 20.14
CA SER A 337 -3.17 -6.02 19.67
C SER A 337 -2.98 -4.55 19.27
N LEU A 338 -1.73 -4.11 19.11
CA LEU A 338 -1.41 -2.72 18.77
C LEU A 338 -1.47 -2.52 17.25
N THR A 339 -1.67 -1.27 16.82
CA THR A 339 -1.55 -0.89 15.41
C THR A 339 -0.13 -1.12 14.89
N ALA A 340 -0.03 -1.87 13.80
CA ALA A 340 1.18 -2.09 13.04
C ALA A 340 1.33 -1.09 11.89
N ALA A 341 0.27 -0.83 11.13
CA ALA A 341 0.29 0.11 10.02
C ALA A 341 -1.02 0.89 9.96
N THR A 342 -0.95 2.18 9.69
CA THR A 342 -2.13 3.03 9.50
C THR A 342 -1.91 3.99 8.34
N PHE A 343 -2.99 4.26 7.60
CA PHE A 343 -3.02 5.25 6.53
C PHE A 343 -4.46 5.69 6.27
N GLN A 344 -4.63 6.84 5.64
CA GLN A 344 -5.93 7.24 5.08
C GLN A 344 -5.92 6.98 3.58
N ASN A 345 -6.93 6.29 3.08
CA ASN A 345 -7.13 6.23 1.64
C ASN A 345 -7.87 7.48 1.13
N VAL A 346 -7.81 7.69 -0.17
CA VAL A 346 -8.57 8.71 -0.87
C VAL A 346 -9.32 8.03 -2.00
N THR A 347 -10.62 8.29 -2.08
CA THR A 347 -11.42 7.98 -3.27
C THR A 347 -11.83 9.29 -3.91
N ASN A 348 -11.43 9.47 -5.17
CA ASN A 348 -11.69 10.71 -5.90
C ASN A 348 -13.01 10.56 -6.66
N ILE A 349 -14.02 11.30 -6.23
CA ILE A 349 -15.35 11.30 -6.87
C ILE A 349 -15.42 12.52 -7.78
N ASN A 350 -15.54 12.27 -9.08
CA ASN A 350 -15.76 13.31 -10.07
C ASN A 350 -17.26 13.56 -10.18
N SER A 351 -17.67 14.76 -9.79
CA SER A 351 -19.08 15.15 -9.80
C SER A 351 -19.31 16.31 -10.77
N THR A 352 -20.38 16.22 -11.54
CA THR A 352 -20.86 17.33 -12.37
C THR A 352 -22.14 17.87 -11.76
N LEU A 353 -22.08 19.13 -11.32
CA LEU A 353 -23.19 19.89 -10.79
C LEU A 353 -23.81 20.70 -11.91
N LEU A 354 -25.11 20.51 -12.11
CA LEU A 354 -25.91 21.21 -13.11
C LEU A 354 -26.93 22.07 -12.39
N PHE A 355 -26.89 23.38 -12.68
CA PHE A 355 -27.81 24.34 -12.12
C PHE A 355 -28.95 24.60 -13.10
N CYS A 356 -30.07 23.91 -12.90
CA CYS A 356 -31.28 24.15 -13.66
C CYS A 356 -32.04 25.32 -13.02
N ARG A 357 -31.87 26.53 -13.58
CA ARG A 357 -32.57 27.74 -13.13
C ARG A 357 -33.84 27.93 -13.95
N ALA A 358 -35.00 27.84 -13.31
CA ALA A 358 -36.28 28.25 -13.87
C ALA A 358 -36.62 29.63 -13.29
N THR A 359 -36.54 30.67 -14.12
CA THR A 359 -36.83 32.05 -13.72
C THR A 359 -38.34 32.26 -13.52
N ALA A 360 -38.70 33.39 -12.92
CA ALA A 360 -40.04 33.81 -12.59
C ALA A 360 -41.03 33.60 -13.76
N ASP A 361 -40.63 34.00 -14.97
CA ASP A 361 -41.47 33.94 -16.17
C ASP A 361 -41.49 32.57 -16.89
N GLU A 362 -40.61 31.64 -16.50
CA GLU A 362 -40.42 30.38 -17.21
C GLU A 362 -41.06 29.19 -16.48
N PHE A 363 -41.51 28.20 -17.27
CA PHE A 363 -42.05 26.92 -16.78
C PHE A 363 -43.31 27.01 -15.90
N ASN A 364 -44.09 28.09 -15.99
CA ASN A 364 -45.38 28.24 -15.29
C ASN A 364 -46.57 27.60 -16.05
N TYR A 365 -46.32 26.73 -17.01
CA TYR A 365 -47.34 26.13 -17.88
C TYR A 365 -47.27 24.60 -17.85
N SER A 366 -48.43 23.92 -17.81
CA SER A 366 -48.52 22.46 -17.88
C SER A 366 -49.28 22.00 -19.13
N SER A 367 -48.83 20.91 -19.76
CA SER A 367 -49.54 20.26 -20.86
C SER A 367 -50.60 19.25 -20.41
N ASN A 368 -50.93 19.21 -19.12
CA ASN A 368 -52.00 18.35 -18.61
C ASN A 368 -53.36 18.81 -19.20
N PRO A 369 -54.19 17.91 -19.75
CA PRO A 369 -55.54 18.22 -20.23
C PRO A 369 -56.42 18.96 -19.22
N THR A 370 -56.20 18.79 -17.91
CA THR A 370 -56.96 19.50 -16.87
C THR A 370 -56.49 20.94 -16.64
N PHE A 371 -55.45 21.40 -17.34
CA PHE A 371 -54.91 22.76 -17.22
C PHE A 371 -55.57 23.74 -18.21
N ARG A 372 -56.31 23.22 -19.20
CA ARG A 372 -57.05 24.01 -20.19
C ARG A 372 -58.50 23.55 -20.24
N ASP A 373 -59.41 24.49 -20.42
CA ASP A 373 -60.79 24.19 -20.76
C ASP A 373 -60.93 23.74 -22.23
N ALA A 374 -62.13 23.30 -22.62
CA ALA A 374 -62.43 22.86 -23.99
C ALA A 374 -62.26 23.97 -25.06
N ASN A 375 -62.15 25.23 -24.64
CA ASN A 375 -61.99 26.40 -25.51
C ASN A 375 -60.53 26.89 -25.57
N GLY A 376 -59.60 26.24 -24.85
CA GLY A 376 -58.18 26.57 -24.84
C GLY A 376 -57.77 27.64 -23.83
N SER A 377 -58.68 28.10 -22.98
CA SER A 377 -58.41 29.03 -21.87
C SER A 377 -57.91 28.28 -20.63
N LEU A 378 -57.18 28.97 -19.75
CA LEU A 378 -56.68 28.41 -18.49
C LEU A 378 -57.84 28.13 -17.53
N THR A 379 -57.88 26.93 -16.95
CA THR A 379 -58.94 26.56 -15.99
C THR A 379 -58.68 27.19 -14.63
N VAL A 380 -59.57 28.09 -14.22
CA VAL A 380 -59.54 28.82 -12.94
C VAL A 380 -59.98 27.88 -11.80
N VAL A 381 -59.31 27.93 -10.64
CA VAL A 381 -59.61 27.00 -9.52
C VAL A 381 -60.87 27.42 -8.78
N ASP A 382 -61.13 28.73 -8.67
CA ASP A 382 -62.38 29.25 -8.09
C ASP A 382 -63.30 29.83 -9.19
N PRO A 383 -64.53 29.31 -9.33
CA PRO A 383 -65.49 29.86 -10.28
C PRO A 383 -65.96 31.26 -9.83
N GLY A 384 -65.58 32.30 -10.57
CA GLY A 384 -66.07 33.67 -10.37
C GLY A 384 -65.03 34.79 -10.28
N ASP A 385 -63.72 34.48 -10.32
CA ASP A 385 -62.65 35.48 -10.33
C ASP A 385 -61.74 35.32 -11.55
N ASP A 386 -62.24 35.74 -12.72
CA ASP A 386 -61.53 35.68 -14.01
C ASP A 386 -60.40 36.73 -14.14
N THR A 387 -60.26 37.63 -13.16
CA THR A 387 -59.35 38.79 -13.24
C THR A 387 -58.16 38.75 -12.28
N GLY A 388 -58.20 37.92 -11.24
CA GLY A 388 -57.17 37.88 -10.18
C GLY A 388 -56.30 36.63 -10.11
N GLN A 389 -56.71 35.51 -10.72
CA GLN A 389 -56.02 34.23 -10.49
C GLN A 389 -54.79 34.04 -11.38
N ARG A 390 -53.66 33.72 -10.73
CA ARG A 390 -52.37 33.48 -11.37
C ARG A 390 -52.10 31.99 -11.49
N THR A 391 -51.46 31.57 -12.57
CA THR A 391 -51.10 30.18 -12.81
C THR A 391 -49.98 29.71 -11.88
N PHE A 392 -50.14 28.53 -11.29
CA PHE A 392 -49.07 27.82 -10.57
C PHE A 392 -48.90 26.41 -11.12
N THR A 393 -47.69 25.88 -11.02
CA THR A 393 -47.34 24.53 -11.46
C THR A 393 -46.49 23.83 -10.41
N PHE A 394 -46.48 22.49 -10.44
CA PHE A 394 -45.62 21.70 -9.56
C PHE A 394 -44.56 20.98 -10.38
N VAL A 395 -43.29 21.30 -10.09
CA VAL A 395 -42.15 20.60 -10.67
C VAL A 395 -41.89 19.35 -9.84
N THR A 396 -41.87 18.18 -10.50
CA THR A 396 -41.63 16.88 -9.85
C THR A 396 -40.33 16.23 -10.30
N THR A 397 -39.97 16.43 -11.57
CA THR A 397 -38.89 15.71 -12.23
C THR A 397 -38.20 16.64 -13.23
N VAL A 398 -36.89 16.53 -13.33
CA VAL A 398 -36.05 17.24 -14.31
C VAL A 398 -35.45 16.21 -15.25
N GLY A 399 -35.81 16.27 -16.53
CA GLY A 399 -35.23 15.44 -17.59
C GLY A 399 -34.09 16.18 -18.29
N MET A 400 -32.96 15.52 -18.46
CA MET A 400 -31.81 16.03 -19.20
C MET A 400 -31.77 15.42 -20.59
N TYR A 401 -31.67 16.25 -21.63
CA TYR A 401 -31.70 15.84 -23.03
C TYR A 401 -30.38 16.19 -23.73
N ASN A 402 -29.97 15.36 -24.69
CA ASN A 402 -28.84 15.66 -25.56
C ASN A 402 -29.23 16.58 -26.73
N SER A 403 -28.27 16.95 -27.59
CA SER A 403 -28.50 17.79 -28.78
C SER A 403 -29.46 17.17 -29.81
N ASN A 404 -29.70 15.86 -29.73
CA ASN A 404 -30.61 15.12 -30.59
C ASN A 404 -31.99 14.92 -29.93
N ASN A 405 -32.26 15.59 -28.79
CA ASN A 405 -33.47 15.45 -27.98
C ASN A 405 -33.71 14.05 -27.40
N GLU A 406 -32.65 13.26 -27.20
CA GLU A 406 -32.71 11.99 -26.48
C GLU A 406 -32.50 12.22 -24.99
N LEU A 407 -33.28 11.53 -24.16
CA LEU A 407 -33.21 11.64 -22.71
C LEU A 407 -31.97 10.91 -22.19
N LEU A 408 -31.06 11.64 -21.54
CA LEU A 408 -29.82 11.11 -20.97
C LEU A 408 -29.95 10.78 -19.48
N ALA A 409 -30.65 11.62 -18.72
CA ALA A 409 -30.78 11.46 -17.28
C ALA A 409 -32.09 12.03 -16.77
N VAL A 410 -32.60 11.48 -15.66
CA VAL A 410 -33.83 11.91 -15.01
C VAL A 410 -33.55 12.12 -13.53
N ALA A 411 -33.69 13.36 -13.06
CA ALA A 411 -33.59 13.70 -11.64
C ALA A 411 -35.00 13.85 -11.05
N LYS A 412 -35.31 13.10 -10.00
CA LYS A 412 -36.60 13.15 -9.32
C LYS A 412 -36.48 13.92 -8.00
N LEU A 413 -37.41 14.85 -7.77
CA LEU A 413 -37.50 15.57 -6.51
C LEU A 413 -38.23 14.71 -5.46
N SER A 414 -37.81 14.81 -4.20
CA SER A 414 -38.43 14.08 -3.09
C SER A 414 -39.86 14.50 -2.81
N ARG A 415 -40.20 15.76 -3.11
CA ARG A 415 -41.54 16.34 -3.03
C ARG A 415 -41.77 17.27 -4.23
N PRO A 416 -43.01 17.35 -4.76
CA PRO A 416 -43.35 18.34 -5.77
C PRO A 416 -43.11 19.75 -5.23
N VAL A 417 -42.41 20.59 -5.99
CA VAL A 417 -42.12 21.98 -5.61
C VAL A 417 -43.01 22.91 -6.42
N GLU A 418 -43.74 23.79 -5.73
CA GLU A 418 -44.60 24.79 -6.35
C GLU A 418 -43.77 25.88 -7.04
N LYS A 419 -44.14 26.21 -8.26
CA LYS A 419 -43.59 27.29 -9.08
C LYS A 419 -44.72 28.19 -9.55
N ASN A 420 -44.56 29.49 -9.33
CA ASN A 420 -45.46 30.54 -9.78
C ASN A 420 -44.65 31.65 -10.49
N ASP A 421 -45.35 32.68 -10.98
CA ASP A 421 -44.79 33.85 -11.66
C ASP A 421 -43.93 34.77 -10.75
N GLU A 422 -43.97 34.58 -9.43
CA GLU A 422 -43.21 35.40 -8.48
C GLU A 422 -41.95 34.71 -7.93
N LYS A 423 -41.89 33.38 -7.96
CA LYS A 423 -40.81 32.60 -7.36
C LYS A 423 -39.85 32.08 -8.43
N ASP A 424 -38.57 32.34 -8.24
CA ASP A 424 -37.51 31.63 -8.97
C ASP A 424 -37.24 30.26 -8.34
N LEU A 425 -37.06 29.23 -9.17
CA LEU A 425 -36.68 27.90 -8.72
C LEU A 425 -35.33 27.51 -9.32
N THR A 426 -34.35 27.27 -8.45
CA THR A 426 -33.06 26.69 -8.86
C THR A 426 -32.96 25.27 -8.35
N VAL A 427 -32.90 24.31 -9.28
CA VAL A 427 -32.68 22.89 -8.98
C VAL A 427 -31.22 22.55 -9.26
N ARG A 428 -30.50 22.09 -8.24
CA ARG A 428 -29.13 21.59 -8.38
C ARG A 428 -29.16 20.08 -8.61
N VAL A 429 -28.85 19.65 -9.82
CA VAL A 429 -28.71 18.23 -10.17
C VAL A 429 -27.24 17.84 -10.02
N ARG A 430 -26.96 16.81 -9.23
CA ARG A 430 -25.62 16.26 -9.04
C ARG A 430 -25.52 14.92 -9.77
N LEU A 431 -24.60 14.84 -10.72
CA LEU A 431 -24.22 13.59 -11.38
C LEU A 431 -22.87 13.17 -10.83
N ASP A 432 -22.84 12.03 -10.13
CA ASP A 432 -21.60 11.39 -9.65
C ASP A 432 -21.25 10.26 -10.62
N PHE A 433 -19.99 10.21 -11.07
CA PHE A 433 -19.47 9.19 -12.00
C PHE A 433 -18.28 8.45 -11.41
#